data_AF-A0A851NAD3-F1
#
_entry.id   AF-A0A851NAD3-F1
#
_cell.length_a   1.000
_cell.length_b   1.000
_cell.length_c   1.000
_cell.angle_alpha   90.00
_cell.angle_beta   90.00
_cell.angle_gamma   90.00
#
_symmetry.space_group_name_H-M   'P 1'
#
loop_
_entity.id
_entity.type
_entity.pdbx_description
1 polymer ?
#
loop_
_entity_poly.entity_id
_entity_poly.type
_entity_poly.pdbx_seq_one_letter_code
_entity_poly.pdbx_strand_id
1 'polypeptide(L)'
;GDIHGQYYDLLRLFEYGGFPPESNYLFLGDYVDRGKQSLETICLLLAYKIKYPENFFLLRGNHECASINRIYGFYDECKRRYNIKLWKTFTDCFNCLPIAAIVDEKIFCCHGGLSPDLQSMEQIRRIMRPTDVPDQGLLCDLLWSDPDKDVQGWGENDRGVSFTFGAEVVAKFLHKHDLDLICRAHQVVEDGYEFFAKRQLVTLFSAPNYCGEFDNAGAMMSVDETLMCSFQV
;
A
#
# COMPACT_ATOMS: atom_id res chain seq x y z
N GLY A 1 -4.92 -2.17 3.47
CA GLY A 1 -4.58 -1.51 2.19
C GLY A 1 -4.69 -0.02 2.38
N ASP A 2 -5.24 0.63 1.36
CA ASP A 2 -5.41 2.08 1.25
C ASP A 2 -6.40 2.63 2.29
N ILE A 3 -6.13 3.84 2.78
CA ILE A 3 -6.97 4.55 3.76
C ILE A 3 -7.44 5.92 3.23
N HIS A 4 -6.61 6.59 2.42
CA HIS A 4 -6.94 7.83 1.72
C HIS A 4 -7.68 8.87 2.58
N GLY A 5 -7.13 9.20 3.74
CA GLY A 5 -7.68 10.24 4.61
C GLY A 5 -9.09 9.98 5.15
N GLN A 6 -9.61 8.75 5.07
CA GLN A 6 -10.87 8.32 5.69
C GLN A 6 -10.67 8.02 7.18
N TYR A 7 -10.35 9.07 7.95
CA TYR A 7 -9.92 8.94 9.35
C TYR A 7 -10.90 8.18 10.25
N TYR A 8 -12.20 8.42 10.13
CA TYR A 8 -13.20 7.70 10.93
C TYR A 8 -13.27 6.21 10.57
N ASP A 9 -13.04 5.85 9.31
CA ASP A 9 -12.98 4.45 8.90
C ASP A 9 -11.70 3.78 9.40
N LEU A 10 -10.58 4.51 9.44
CA LEU A 10 -9.36 4.03 10.12
C LEU A 10 -9.62 3.72 11.60
N LEU A 11 -10.38 4.56 12.31
CA LEU A 11 -10.75 4.28 13.70
C LEU A 11 -11.61 3.02 13.81
N ARG A 12 -12.57 2.81 12.90
CA ARG A 12 -13.37 1.58 12.84
C ARG A 12 -12.50 0.35 12.58
N LEU A 13 -11.51 0.43 11.70
CA LEU A 13 -10.56 -0.67 11.48
C LEU A 13 -9.84 -1.03 12.79
N PHE A 14 -9.43 -0.06 13.61
CA PHE A 14 -8.85 -0.37 14.92
C PHE A 14 -9.87 -0.89 15.93
N GLU A 15 -11.13 -0.45 15.88
CA GLU A 15 -12.20 -1.00 16.72
C GLU A 15 -12.47 -2.49 16.41
N TYR A 16 -12.41 -2.90 15.15
CA TYR A 16 -12.60 -4.29 14.73
C TYR A 16 -11.34 -5.16 14.90
N GLY A 17 -10.18 -4.63 14.55
CA GLY A 17 -8.92 -5.37 14.56
C GLY A 17 -8.14 -5.31 15.88
N GLY A 18 -8.56 -4.48 16.83
CA GLY A 18 -7.86 -4.20 18.09
C GLY A 18 -6.91 -3.00 17.98
N PHE A 19 -6.94 -2.10 18.96
CA PHE A 19 -6.08 -0.91 18.93
C PHE A 19 -4.61 -1.30 19.21
N PRO A 20 -3.60 -0.67 18.57
CA PRO A 20 -2.21 -0.94 18.90
C PRO A 20 -1.89 -0.67 20.40
N PRO A 21 -1.24 -1.62 21.12
CA PRO A 21 -0.49 -2.75 20.61
C PRO A 21 -1.21 -4.11 20.78
N GLU A 22 -2.54 -4.12 20.90
CA GLU A 22 -3.32 -5.38 21.01
C GLU A 22 -3.12 -6.27 19.78
N SER A 23 -2.96 -5.64 18.61
CA SER A 23 -2.64 -6.29 17.34
C SER A 23 -1.41 -5.62 16.69
N ASN A 24 -0.61 -6.43 15.99
CA ASN A 24 0.44 -5.93 15.11
C ASN A 24 -0.15 -5.52 13.77
N TYR A 25 0.30 -4.40 13.20
CA TYR A 25 -0.22 -3.89 11.94
C TYR A 25 0.87 -3.65 10.90
N LEU A 26 0.57 -4.04 9.66
CA LEU A 26 1.29 -3.65 8.46
C LEU A 26 0.33 -2.95 7.51
N PHE A 27 0.52 -1.64 7.32
CA PHE A 27 -0.23 -0.89 6.33
C PHE A 27 0.51 -0.84 4.99
N LEU A 28 -0.22 -0.94 3.89
CA LEU A 28 0.33 -1.08 2.54
C LEU A 28 0.49 0.26 1.79
N GLY A 29 0.34 1.41 2.44
CA GLY A 29 0.47 2.73 1.81
C GLY A 29 -0.87 3.43 1.57
N ASP A 30 -0.81 4.58 0.90
CA ASP A 30 -1.95 5.42 0.52
C ASP A 30 -2.78 5.89 1.71
N TYR A 31 -2.11 6.66 2.56
CA TYR A 31 -2.65 7.22 3.80
C TYR A 31 -3.40 8.53 3.58
N VAL A 32 -2.97 9.28 2.56
CA VAL A 32 -3.42 10.65 2.28
C VAL A 32 -4.15 10.74 0.95
N ASP A 33 -4.62 11.96 0.63
CA ASP A 33 -5.41 12.31 -0.55
C ASP A 33 -6.84 11.76 -0.56
N ARG A 34 -7.67 12.35 -1.44
CA ARG A 34 -9.09 12.06 -1.69
C ARG A 34 -10.04 12.28 -0.51
N GLY A 35 -9.79 11.62 0.62
CA GLY A 35 -10.60 11.77 1.83
C GLY A 35 -10.44 13.13 2.49
N LYS A 36 -11.26 13.34 3.53
CA LYS A 36 -11.47 14.66 4.13
C LYS A 36 -10.49 14.99 5.27
N GLN A 37 -9.78 13.99 5.79
CA GLN A 37 -8.98 14.08 7.02
C GLN A 37 -7.67 13.31 6.88
N SER A 38 -6.90 13.65 5.84
CA SER A 38 -5.59 13.05 5.60
C SER A 38 -4.61 13.38 6.72
N LEU A 39 -4.67 14.61 7.26
CA LEU A 39 -3.78 15.03 8.34
C LEU A 39 -3.97 14.21 9.61
N GLU A 40 -5.20 13.98 10.07
CA GLU A 40 -5.47 13.15 11.24
C GLU A 40 -5.03 11.70 11.01
N THR A 41 -5.32 11.18 9.82
CA THR A 41 -4.95 9.81 9.40
C THR A 41 -3.45 9.61 9.51
N ILE A 42 -2.65 10.41 8.81
CA ILE A 42 -1.19 10.24 8.82
C ILE A 42 -0.58 10.57 10.18
N CYS A 43 -1.10 11.56 10.91
CA CYS A 43 -0.63 11.87 12.25
C CYS A 43 -0.79 10.69 13.21
N LEU A 44 -1.96 10.02 13.20
CA LEU A 44 -2.21 8.87 14.07
C LEU A 44 -1.29 7.69 13.71
N LEU A 45 -1.16 7.39 12.42
CA LEU A 45 -0.30 6.31 11.94
C LEU A 45 1.18 6.55 12.32
N LEU A 46 1.69 7.76 12.11
CA LEU A 46 3.06 8.11 12.51
C LEU A 46 3.24 8.08 14.04
N ALA A 47 2.24 8.54 14.81
CA ALA A 47 2.27 8.46 16.27
C ALA A 47 2.35 7.01 16.77
N TYR A 48 1.58 6.10 16.17
CA TYR A 48 1.70 4.66 16.47
C TYR A 48 3.04 4.08 16.04
N LYS A 49 3.58 4.50 14.88
CA LYS A 49 4.92 4.06 14.47
C LYS A 49 6.00 4.48 15.45
N ILE A 50 5.90 5.69 16.02
CA ILE A 50 6.82 6.17 17.06
C ILE A 50 6.63 5.41 18.37
N LYS A 51 5.37 5.18 18.77
CA LYS A 51 5.05 4.55 20.06
C LYS A 51 5.33 3.05 20.09
N TYR A 52 5.10 2.36 18.98
CA TYR A 52 5.22 0.90 18.86
C TYR A 52 6.05 0.52 17.61
N PRO A 53 7.35 0.88 17.60
CA PRO A 53 8.19 0.76 16.40
C PRO A 53 8.35 -0.67 15.88
N GLU A 54 8.20 -1.68 16.74
CA GLU A 54 8.36 -3.10 16.41
C GLU A 54 7.03 -3.86 16.24
N ASN A 55 5.89 -3.16 16.38
CA ASN A 55 4.55 -3.76 16.27
C ASN A 55 3.69 -3.06 15.22
N PHE A 56 4.11 -1.89 14.75
CA PHE A 56 3.36 -1.06 13.82
C PHE A 56 4.24 -0.66 12.63
N PHE A 57 3.81 -1.01 11.42
CA PHE A 57 4.60 -0.89 10.20
C PHE A 57 3.79 -0.18 9.11
N LEU A 58 4.47 0.72 8.39
CA LEU A 58 3.91 1.57 7.35
C LEU A 58 4.77 1.43 6.10
N LEU A 59 4.21 0.90 5.01
CA LEU A 59 4.84 0.90 3.68
C LEU A 59 4.51 2.18 2.92
N ARG A 60 5.29 2.48 1.89
CA ARG A 60 5.04 3.62 1.01
C ARG A 60 4.02 3.25 -0.07
N GLY A 61 2.94 4.03 -0.20
CA GLY A 61 2.05 3.99 -1.35
C GLY A 61 2.43 5.02 -2.41
N ASN A 62 1.75 5.00 -3.56
CA ASN A 62 2.04 5.96 -4.63
C ASN A 62 1.55 7.39 -4.28
N HIS A 63 0.63 7.54 -3.34
CA HIS A 63 0.19 8.84 -2.83
C HIS A 63 1.13 9.46 -1.78
N GLU A 64 2.07 8.69 -1.22
CA GLU A 64 3.19 9.22 -0.42
C GLU A 64 4.32 9.78 -1.32
N CYS A 65 3.94 10.52 -2.36
CA CYS A 65 4.81 11.20 -3.31
C CYS A 65 4.32 12.63 -3.56
N ALA A 66 5.24 13.59 -3.59
CA ALA A 66 4.92 15.01 -3.70
C ALA A 66 4.20 15.35 -5.01
N SER A 67 4.55 14.72 -6.14
CA SER A 67 3.91 15.00 -7.43
C SER A 67 2.44 14.60 -7.43
N ILE A 68 2.09 13.51 -6.73
CA ILE A 68 0.73 12.97 -6.64
C ILE A 68 -0.09 13.78 -5.62
N ASN A 69 0.36 13.83 -4.37
CA ASN A 69 -0.42 14.45 -3.29
C ASN A 69 -0.47 15.98 -3.33
N ARG A 70 0.26 16.58 -4.28
CA ARG A 70 0.09 17.98 -4.67
C ARG A 70 -1.26 18.24 -5.36
N ILE A 71 -1.80 17.24 -6.04
CA ILE A 71 -2.96 17.36 -6.93
C ILE A 71 -4.20 16.73 -6.30
N TYR A 72 -4.05 15.62 -5.57
CA TYR A 72 -5.18 14.81 -5.10
C TYR A 72 -5.69 15.12 -3.69
N GLY A 73 -5.19 16.19 -3.06
CA GLY A 73 -5.85 16.84 -1.92
C GLY A 73 -4.97 17.17 -0.72
N PHE A 74 -3.93 16.37 -0.44
CA PHE A 74 -3.15 16.52 0.80
C PHE A 74 -2.40 17.85 0.89
N TYR A 75 -1.84 18.34 -0.22
CA TYR A 75 -1.22 19.66 -0.27
C TYR A 75 -2.22 20.77 0.08
N ASP A 76 -3.41 20.73 -0.50
CA ASP A 76 -4.43 21.76 -0.25
C ASP A 76 -4.96 21.66 1.18
N GLU A 77 -5.08 20.45 1.74
CA GLU A 77 -5.40 20.24 3.14
C GLU A 77 -4.34 20.85 4.07
N CYS A 78 -3.06 20.56 3.83
CA CYS A 78 -1.93 21.14 4.58
C CYS A 78 -1.89 22.67 4.47
N LYS A 79 -2.02 23.21 3.25
CA LYS A 79 -2.00 24.65 2.98
C LYS A 79 -3.15 25.37 3.68
N ARG A 80 -4.36 24.79 3.66
CA ARG A 80 -5.56 25.38 4.26
C ARG A 80 -5.54 25.33 5.79
N ARG A 81 -5.09 24.22 6.38
CA ARG A 81 -5.17 23.98 7.83
C ARG A 81 -3.91 24.41 8.59
N TYR A 82 -2.78 24.48 7.89
CA TYR A 82 -1.48 24.84 8.44
C TYR A 82 -0.71 25.75 7.47
N ASN A 83 0.29 25.21 6.76
CA ASN A 83 1.08 25.93 5.79
C ASN A 83 1.81 24.96 4.84
N ILE A 84 2.39 25.50 3.76
CA ILE A 84 3.13 24.73 2.75
C ILE A 84 4.41 24.10 3.32
N LYS A 85 5.02 24.72 4.35
CA LYS A 85 6.23 24.16 4.98
C LYS A 85 5.92 22.81 5.63
N LEU A 86 4.75 22.66 6.26
CA LEU A 86 4.34 21.39 6.85
C LEU A 86 4.18 20.29 5.79
N TRP A 87 3.58 20.59 4.63
CA TRP A 87 3.48 19.64 3.52
C TRP A 87 4.86 19.16 3.05
N LYS A 88 5.84 20.07 2.91
CA LYS A 88 7.22 19.70 2.57
C LYS A 88 7.84 18.78 3.62
N THR A 89 7.59 19.03 4.91
CA THR A 89 8.05 18.14 5.99
C THR A 89 7.42 16.75 5.91
N PHE A 90 6.14 16.64 5.52
CA PHE A 90 5.54 15.33 5.23
C PHE A 90 6.19 14.66 4.02
N THR A 91 6.49 15.39 2.94
CA THR A 91 7.24 14.85 1.79
C THR A 91 8.59 14.28 2.23
N ASP A 92 9.35 15.01 3.04
CA ASP A 92 10.65 14.53 3.55
C ASP A 92 10.49 13.24 4.36
N CYS A 93 9.43 13.14 5.17
CA CYS A 93 9.07 11.93 5.91
C CYS A 93 8.71 10.77 4.96
N PHE A 94 7.86 11.00 3.97
CA PHE A 94 7.41 10.00 3.00
C PHE A 94 8.54 9.44 2.17
N ASN A 95 9.52 10.28 1.81
CA ASN A 95 10.73 9.86 1.10
C ASN A 95 11.58 8.84 1.88
N CYS A 96 11.31 8.63 3.17
CA CYS A 96 11.99 7.68 4.05
C CYS A 96 11.19 6.40 4.32
N LEU A 97 9.94 6.27 3.86
CA LEU A 97 9.13 5.08 4.11
C LEU A 97 9.74 3.83 3.45
N PRO A 98 9.64 2.65 4.09
CA PRO A 98 10.01 1.38 3.47
C PRO A 98 9.05 1.01 2.33
N ILE A 99 9.52 0.22 1.37
CA ILE A 99 8.81 -0.01 0.10
C ILE A 99 8.09 -1.36 0.06
N ALA A 100 8.64 -2.36 0.73
CA ALA A 100 8.08 -3.70 0.78
C ALA A 100 8.35 -4.36 2.14
N ALA A 101 7.59 -5.39 2.47
CA ALA A 101 7.80 -6.27 3.61
C ALA A 101 7.68 -7.73 3.18
N ILE A 102 8.29 -8.62 3.96
CA ILE A 102 8.08 -10.06 3.83
C ILE A 102 7.65 -10.56 5.20
N VAL A 103 6.47 -11.19 5.28
CA VAL A 103 5.94 -11.79 6.51
C VAL A 103 6.28 -13.27 6.50
N ASP A 104 7.00 -13.69 7.55
CA ASP A 104 7.41 -15.07 7.82
C ASP A 104 8.00 -15.81 6.61
N GLU A 105 8.81 -15.09 5.82
CA GLU A 105 9.46 -15.60 4.60
C GLU A 105 8.50 -16.12 3.51
N LYS A 106 7.17 -15.94 3.66
CA LYS A 106 6.16 -16.53 2.77
C LYS A 106 5.22 -15.54 2.11
N ILE A 107 4.96 -14.38 2.72
CA ILE A 107 4.05 -13.38 2.15
C ILE A 107 4.84 -12.13 1.76
N PHE A 108 4.91 -11.82 0.46
CA PHE A 108 5.49 -10.57 -0.02
C PHE A 108 4.44 -9.47 -0.05
N CYS A 109 4.72 -8.36 0.62
CA CYS A 109 3.82 -7.23 0.76
C CYS A 109 4.42 -5.98 0.11
N CYS A 110 3.65 -5.32 -0.76
CA CYS A 110 3.99 -4.02 -1.36
C CYS A 110 2.70 -3.24 -1.64
N HIS A 111 2.80 -1.99 -2.08
CA HIS A 111 1.60 -1.19 -2.41
C HIS A 111 1.03 -1.56 -3.78
N GLY A 112 1.83 -1.34 -4.83
CA GLY A 112 1.49 -1.60 -6.23
C GLY A 112 1.65 -3.07 -6.55
N GLY A 113 2.79 -3.49 -7.09
CA GLY A 113 2.94 -4.89 -7.46
C GLY A 113 4.36 -5.27 -7.82
N LEU A 114 4.49 -6.17 -8.79
CA LEU A 114 5.77 -6.67 -9.24
C LEU A 114 6.45 -5.72 -10.22
N SER A 115 7.76 -5.89 -10.41
CA SER A 115 8.54 -5.19 -11.44
C SER A 115 9.24 -6.18 -12.36
N PRO A 116 9.33 -5.91 -13.69
CA PRO A 116 10.18 -6.72 -14.57
C PRO A 116 11.66 -6.64 -14.18
N ASP A 117 12.07 -5.55 -13.50
CA ASP A 117 13.43 -5.34 -13.01
C ASP A 117 13.72 -6.09 -11.71
N LEU A 118 12.71 -6.61 -11.01
CA LEU A 118 12.89 -7.29 -9.73
C LEU A 118 13.34 -8.73 -9.92
N GLN A 119 14.65 -8.94 -9.77
CA GLN A 119 15.28 -10.25 -9.86
C GLN A 119 15.76 -10.79 -8.51
N SER A 120 16.05 -9.93 -7.54
CA SER A 120 16.48 -10.27 -6.19
C SER A 120 15.95 -9.26 -5.18
N MET A 121 15.54 -9.72 -4.00
CA MET A 121 15.12 -8.85 -2.89
C MET A 121 16.24 -7.89 -2.44
N GLU A 122 17.50 -8.21 -2.74
CA GLU A 122 18.63 -7.32 -2.50
C GLU A 122 18.53 -6.01 -3.31
N GLN A 123 17.88 -6.02 -4.47
CA GLN A 123 17.65 -4.79 -5.24
C GLN A 123 16.76 -3.81 -4.48
N ILE A 124 15.74 -4.32 -3.76
CA ILE A 124 14.88 -3.50 -2.90
C ILE A 124 15.69 -2.97 -1.71
N ARG A 125 16.52 -3.81 -1.08
CA ARG A 125 17.36 -3.42 0.08
C ARG A 125 18.38 -2.33 -0.26
N ARG A 126 18.86 -2.27 -1.51
CA ARG A 126 19.83 -1.28 -1.99
C ARG A 126 19.22 0.06 -2.38
N ILE A 127 17.90 0.21 -2.37
CA ILE A 127 17.25 1.50 -2.61
C ILE A 127 17.62 2.44 -1.46
N MET A 128 18.43 3.46 -1.76
CA MET A 128 18.86 4.46 -0.80
C MET A 128 17.68 5.38 -0.43
N ARG A 129 17.55 5.68 0.86
CA ARG A 129 16.57 6.63 1.39
C ARG A 129 17.30 7.81 2.06
N PRO A 130 16.76 9.04 1.99
CA PRO A 130 15.50 9.44 1.36
C PRO A 130 15.57 9.43 -0.18
N THR A 131 14.47 9.07 -0.84
CA THR A 131 14.34 9.15 -2.31
C THR A 131 12.93 9.57 -2.69
N ASP A 132 12.78 10.35 -3.75
CA ASP A 132 11.47 10.53 -4.39
C ASP A 132 11.10 9.28 -5.21
N VAL A 133 9.84 9.17 -5.62
CA VAL A 133 9.40 8.10 -6.53
C VAL A 133 9.76 8.51 -7.96
N PRO A 134 10.61 7.74 -8.66
CA PRO A 134 10.93 8.04 -10.06
C PRO A 134 9.74 7.75 -10.97
N ASP A 135 9.73 8.34 -12.17
CA ASP A 135 8.65 8.13 -13.15
C ASP A 135 8.61 6.69 -13.71
N GLN A 136 9.72 5.94 -13.59
CA GLN A 136 9.86 4.55 -14.07
C GLN A 136 10.91 3.76 -13.28
N GLY A 137 10.91 2.44 -13.44
CA GLY A 137 11.86 1.49 -12.85
C GLY A 137 11.39 0.88 -11.53
N LEU A 138 12.22 0.05 -10.91
CA LEU A 138 11.85 -0.80 -9.76
C LEU A 138 11.02 -0.11 -8.67
N LEU A 139 11.42 1.07 -8.19
CA LEU A 139 10.69 1.78 -7.14
C LEU A 139 9.31 2.26 -7.62
N CYS A 140 9.23 2.74 -8.87
CA CYS A 140 7.95 3.11 -9.47
C CYS A 140 7.03 1.88 -9.54
N ASP A 141 7.54 0.78 -10.06
CA ASP A 141 6.74 -0.44 -10.28
C ASP A 141 6.19 -1.05 -8.98
N LEU A 142 6.99 -1.09 -7.92
CA LEU A 142 6.56 -1.56 -6.60
C LEU A 142 5.40 -0.75 -6.00
N LEU A 143 5.19 0.48 -6.50
CA LEU A 143 4.14 1.39 -6.06
C LEU A 143 2.99 1.54 -7.08
N TRP A 144 3.18 1.16 -8.36
CA TRP A 144 2.23 1.49 -9.42
C TRP A 144 1.75 0.32 -10.28
N SER A 145 2.43 -0.83 -10.28
CA SER A 145 2.04 -1.93 -11.17
C SER A 145 0.79 -2.65 -10.69
N ASP A 146 0.04 -3.22 -11.64
CA ASP A 146 -1.24 -3.89 -11.38
C ASP A 146 -1.28 -5.32 -11.96
N PRO A 147 -1.92 -6.27 -11.26
CA PRO A 147 -2.26 -7.56 -11.85
C PRO A 147 -3.35 -7.40 -12.93
N ASP A 148 -3.21 -8.12 -14.04
CA ASP A 148 -4.21 -8.15 -15.12
C ASP A 148 -4.44 -9.59 -15.61
N LYS A 149 -5.71 -9.99 -15.70
CA LYS A 149 -6.13 -11.34 -16.10
C LYS A 149 -5.99 -11.60 -17.59
N ASP A 150 -6.02 -10.54 -18.40
CA ASP A 150 -6.03 -10.60 -19.86
C ASP A 150 -4.61 -10.42 -20.44
N VAL A 151 -3.63 -10.09 -19.59
CA VAL A 151 -2.21 -9.93 -19.96
C VAL A 151 -1.44 -11.24 -19.81
N GLN A 152 -0.65 -11.56 -20.84
CA GLN A 152 0.37 -12.62 -20.80
C GLN A 152 1.75 -11.99 -20.60
N GLY A 153 2.41 -12.29 -19.48
CA GLY A 153 3.69 -11.67 -19.14
C GLY A 153 3.50 -10.25 -18.60
N TRP A 154 4.13 -9.27 -19.25
CA TRP A 154 4.06 -7.84 -18.89
C TRP A 154 3.33 -7.07 -19.98
N GLY A 155 2.49 -6.12 -19.58
CA GLY A 155 1.73 -5.25 -20.48
C GLY A 155 1.86 -3.77 -20.10
N GLU A 156 1.37 -2.90 -20.96
CA GLU A 156 1.20 -1.47 -20.63
C GLU A 156 0.13 -1.32 -19.54
N ASN A 157 0.29 -0.32 -18.68
CA ASN A 157 -0.72 0.02 -17.68
C ASN A 157 -1.51 1.25 -18.14
N ASP A 158 -2.85 1.11 -18.21
CA ASP A 158 -3.76 2.17 -18.63
C ASP A 158 -3.73 3.41 -17.72
N ARG A 159 -3.13 3.31 -16.52
CA ARG A 159 -2.81 4.46 -15.66
C ARG A 159 -1.77 5.40 -16.27
N GLY A 160 -1.07 4.97 -17.32
CA GLY A 160 0.01 5.72 -17.96
C GLY A 160 1.33 5.70 -17.19
N VAL A 161 1.45 4.86 -16.17
CA VAL A 161 2.64 4.69 -15.32
C VAL A 161 2.85 3.21 -15.02
N SER A 162 4.10 2.74 -15.07
CA SER A 162 4.49 1.35 -14.83
C SER A 162 3.79 0.34 -15.77
N PHE A 163 3.57 -0.89 -15.29
CA PHE A 163 3.17 -2.06 -16.08
C PHE A 163 1.97 -2.78 -15.47
N THR A 164 1.30 -3.57 -16.30
CA THR A 164 0.43 -4.67 -15.88
C THR A 164 1.18 -5.99 -15.91
N PHE A 165 0.79 -6.96 -15.07
CA PHE A 165 1.40 -8.29 -15.05
C PHE A 165 0.40 -9.43 -14.92
N GLY A 166 0.63 -10.50 -15.70
CA GLY A 166 -0.24 -11.67 -15.75
C GLY A 166 -0.01 -12.70 -14.64
N ALA A 167 -0.92 -13.66 -14.53
CA ALA A 167 -0.86 -14.75 -13.53
C ALA A 167 0.41 -15.60 -13.61
N GLU A 168 0.99 -15.76 -14.81
CA GLU A 168 2.26 -16.49 -14.98
C GLU A 168 3.45 -15.75 -14.33
N VAL A 169 3.44 -14.41 -14.35
CA VAL A 169 4.47 -13.59 -13.69
C VAL A 169 4.41 -13.79 -12.18
N VAL A 170 3.19 -13.77 -11.61
CA VAL A 170 2.96 -14.08 -10.19
C VAL A 170 3.51 -15.46 -9.83
N ALA A 171 3.13 -16.50 -10.57
CA ALA A 171 3.57 -17.86 -10.29
C ALA A 171 5.10 -18.01 -10.38
N LYS A 172 5.73 -17.42 -11.39
CA LYS A 172 7.20 -17.43 -11.54
C LYS A 172 7.90 -16.70 -10.41
N PHE A 173 7.39 -15.54 -10.00
CA PHE A 173 7.95 -14.75 -8.89
C PHE A 173 7.92 -15.54 -7.59
N LEU A 174 6.74 -16.08 -7.24
CA LEU A 174 6.56 -16.87 -6.02
C LEU A 174 7.48 -18.08 -5.98
N HIS A 175 7.50 -18.87 -7.06
CA HIS A 175 8.37 -20.05 -7.16
C HIS A 175 9.86 -19.68 -7.06
N LYS A 176 10.29 -18.60 -7.72
CA LYS A 176 11.69 -18.16 -7.70
C LYS A 176 12.16 -17.74 -6.31
N HIS A 177 11.27 -17.18 -5.50
CA HIS A 177 11.60 -16.61 -4.19
C HIS A 177 11.11 -17.45 -3.00
N ASP A 178 10.59 -18.66 -3.27
CA ASP A 178 10.01 -19.58 -2.26
C ASP A 178 8.92 -18.94 -1.40
N LEU A 179 8.07 -18.12 -2.04
CA LEU A 179 6.94 -17.42 -1.43
C LEU A 179 5.62 -18.13 -1.77
N ASP A 180 4.61 -17.92 -0.93
CA ASP A 180 3.28 -18.51 -1.11
C ASP A 180 2.24 -17.49 -1.58
N LEU A 181 2.40 -16.21 -1.21
CA LEU A 181 1.41 -15.17 -1.44
C LEU A 181 2.05 -13.80 -1.73
N ILE A 182 1.46 -13.06 -2.67
CA ILE A 182 1.64 -11.61 -2.81
C ILE A 182 0.43 -10.91 -2.19
N CYS A 183 0.66 -10.00 -1.26
CA CYS A 183 -0.36 -9.13 -0.69
C CYS A 183 -0.11 -7.68 -1.13
N ARG A 184 -1.08 -7.06 -1.80
CA ARG A 184 -0.95 -5.69 -2.34
C ARG A 184 -2.21 -4.85 -2.14
N ALA A 185 -2.19 -3.58 -2.54
CA ALA A 185 -3.28 -2.62 -2.31
C ALA A 185 -3.71 -1.89 -3.60
N HIS A 186 -3.77 -0.54 -3.66
CA HIS A 186 -3.75 0.31 -4.89
C HIS A 186 -4.94 0.22 -5.88
N GLN A 187 -5.71 -0.87 -5.89
CA GLN A 187 -6.93 -1.03 -6.70
C GLN A 187 -8.14 -1.18 -5.78
N VAL A 188 -9.17 -0.36 -6.04
CA VAL A 188 -10.48 -0.51 -5.41
C VAL A 188 -11.08 -1.84 -5.87
N VAL A 189 -11.52 -2.66 -4.92
CA VAL A 189 -12.16 -3.95 -5.17
C VAL A 189 -13.46 -4.01 -4.37
N GLU A 190 -14.51 -4.61 -4.95
CA GLU A 190 -15.90 -4.52 -4.45
C GLU A 190 -16.02 -4.97 -2.98
N ASP A 191 -15.47 -6.13 -2.63
CA ASP A 191 -15.57 -6.71 -1.29
C ASP A 191 -14.44 -6.26 -0.34
N GLY A 192 -13.68 -5.23 -0.71
CA GLY A 192 -12.49 -4.78 0.02
C GLY A 192 -11.27 -5.71 -0.09
N TYR A 193 -11.45 -6.95 -0.55
CA TYR A 193 -10.36 -7.82 -0.98
C TYR A 193 -10.71 -8.60 -2.26
N GLU A 194 -9.71 -8.92 -3.07
CA GLU A 194 -9.89 -9.75 -4.27
C GLU A 194 -8.68 -10.65 -4.50
N PHE A 195 -8.92 -11.93 -4.80
CA PHE A 195 -7.87 -12.87 -5.16
C PHE A 195 -7.60 -12.89 -6.66
N PHE A 196 -6.33 -13.02 -7.00
CA PHE A 196 -5.84 -13.20 -8.36
C PHE A 196 -4.96 -14.46 -8.46
N ALA A 197 -4.78 -14.97 -9.69
CA ALA A 197 -3.89 -16.09 -10.00
C ALA A 197 -4.07 -17.31 -9.07
N LYS A 198 -5.31 -17.83 -8.94
CA LYS A 198 -5.62 -18.98 -8.05
C LYS A 198 -5.19 -18.76 -6.59
N ARG A 199 -5.45 -17.56 -6.06
CA ARG A 199 -5.13 -17.11 -4.69
C ARG A 199 -3.64 -16.91 -4.41
N GLN A 200 -2.80 -16.86 -5.44
CA GLN A 200 -1.38 -16.54 -5.29
C GLN A 200 -1.11 -15.05 -5.08
N LEU A 201 -2.09 -14.19 -5.39
CA LEU A 201 -2.06 -12.77 -5.09
C LEU A 201 -3.40 -12.34 -4.48
N VAL A 202 -3.36 -11.45 -3.50
CA VAL A 202 -4.53 -10.77 -2.95
C VAL A 202 -4.35 -9.26 -3.00
N THR A 203 -5.38 -8.58 -3.49
CA THR A 203 -5.53 -7.13 -3.42
C THR A 203 -6.36 -6.79 -2.18
N LEU A 204 -5.92 -5.84 -1.37
CA LEU A 204 -6.60 -5.31 -0.18
C LEU A 204 -6.86 -3.82 -0.32
N PHE A 205 -8.11 -3.41 -0.19
CA PHE A 205 -8.52 -2.01 -0.16
C PHE A 205 -9.31 -1.76 1.13
N SER A 206 -8.92 -0.74 1.91
CA SER A 206 -9.44 -0.55 3.29
C SER A 206 -10.20 0.77 3.47
N ALA A 207 -10.48 1.49 2.38
CA ALA A 207 -11.30 2.69 2.38
C ALA A 207 -12.70 2.37 1.81
N PRO A 208 -13.71 2.10 2.66
CA PRO A 208 -15.06 1.77 2.21
C PRO A 208 -15.73 2.99 1.56
N ASN A 209 -16.65 2.74 0.63
CA ASN A 209 -17.35 3.77 -0.15
C ASN A 209 -16.38 4.83 -0.72
N TYR A 210 -15.35 4.36 -1.41
CA TYR A 210 -14.22 5.20 -1.79
C TYR A 210 -14.67 6.42 -2.60
N CYS A 211 -14.16 7.59 -2.23
CA CYS A 211 -14.56 8.90 -2.78
C CYS A 211 -16.06 9.23 -2.71
N GLY A 212 -16.91 8.41 -2.08
CA GLY A 212 -18.36 8.53 -2.16
C GLY A 212 -18.94 8.16 -3.54
N GLU A 213 -18.15 7.49 -4.38
CA GLU A 213 -18.50 7.15 -5.77
C GLU A 213 -18.55 5.63 -5.99
N PHE A 214 -17.69 4.89 -5.29
CA PHE A 214 -17.65 3.44 -5.35
C PHE A 214 -18.51 2.86 -4.23
N ASP A 215 -19.23 1.77 -4.50
CA ASP A 215 -20.01 1.05 -3.48
C ASP A 215 -19.20 -0.09 -2.85
N ASN A 216 -17.88 0.10 -2.70
CA ASN A 216 -16.97 -0.93 -2.21
C ASN A 216 -16.97 -1.02 -0.68
N ALA A 217 -16.77 -2.23 -0.16
CA ALA A 217 -16.39 -2.46 1.22
C ALA A 217 -14.90 -2.14 1.45
N GLY A 218 -14.47 -2.14 2.71
CA GLY A 218 -13.07 -2.05 3.09
C GLY A 218 -12.68 -3.30 3.86
N ALA A 219 -11.55 -3.94 3.52
CA ALA A 219 -11.12 -5.15 4.21
C ALA A 219 -9.77 -5.00 4.91
N MET A 220 -9.53 -5.81 5.93
CA MET A 220 -8.20 -6.13 6.44
C MET A 220 -7.96 -7.65 6.43
N MET A 221 -6.71 -8.04 6.18
CA MET A 221 -6.28 -9.44 6.27
C MET A 221 -5.58 -9.68 7.61
N SER A 222 -6.14 -10.57 8.43
CA SER A 222 -5.49 -11.07 9.63
C SER A 222 -4.70 -12.33 9.28
N VAL A 223 -3.43 -12.35 9.68
CA VAL A 223 -2.51 -13.48 9.49
C VAL A 223 -2.15 -14.00 10.88
N ASP A 224 -2.47 -15.27 11.15
CA ASP A 224 -2.11 -15.90 12.42
C ASP A 224 -0.69 -16.50 12.39
N GLU A 225 -0.27 -17.07 13.52
CA GLU A 225 1.06 -17.68 13.70
C GLU A 225 1.31 -18.90 12.79
N THR A 226 0.26 -19.48 12.19
CA THR A 226 0.35 -20.60 11.24
C THR A 226 0.24 -20.13 9.79
N LEU A 227 0.25 -18.81 9.55
CA LEU A 227 0.03 -18.15 8.27
C LEU A 227 -1.37 -18.36 7.68
N MET A 228 -2.34 -18.75 8.52
CA MET A 228 -3.73 -18.77 8.09
C MET A 228 -4.22 -17.33 7.89
N CYS A 229 -4.59 -17.01 6.65
CA CYS A 229 -5.12 -15.71 6.27
C CYS A 229 -6.66 -15.71 6.39
N SER A 230 -7.20 -14.74 7.12
CA SER A 230 -8.64 -14.47 7.23
C SER A 230 -8.93 -13.00 6.94
N PHE A 231 -10.13 -12.70 6.45
CA PHE A 231 -10.51 -11.35 6.05
C PHE A 231 -11.64 -10.83 6.94
N GLN A 232 -11.47 -9.62 7.45
CA GLN A 232 -12.53 -8.83 8.07
C GLN A 232 -12.93 -7.75 7.08
N VAL A 233 -14.22 -7.66 6.78
CA VAL A 233 -14.85 -6.73 5.82
C VAL A 233 -15.82 -5.82 6.55
#